data_AF-A0A7Y0X3Y1-F1
#
_entry.id   AF-A0A7Y0X3Y1-F1
#
_cell.length_a   1.000
_cell.length_b   1.000
_cell.length_c   1.000
_cell.angle_alpha   90.00
_cell.angle_beta   90.00
_cell.angle_gamma   90.00
#
_symmetry.space_group_name_H-M   'P 1'
#
loop_
_entity.id
_entity.type
_entity.pdbx_description
1 polymer ?
#
loop_
_entity_poly.entity_id
_entity_poly.type
_entity_poly.pdbx_seq_one_letter_code
_entity_poly.pdbx_strand_id
1 'polypeptide(L)'
;KEDINKAWVGKTPSQVANTVSSAWAHYRFFDGPLDGFAVGLGARYTGESYGDNEERLKVPSYFLMDATVSYRIGDYKLQVAAKNIADKKYI
;
A
#
# COMPACT_ATOMS: atom_id res chain seq x y z
N LYS A 1 -16.84 -23.15 -18.11
CA LYS A 1 -16.00 -23.82 -17.09
C LYS A 1 -16.85 -23.92 -15.85
N GLU A 2 -17.27 -25.13 -15.46
CA GLU A 2 -17.97 -25.31 -14.18
C GLU A 2 -16.94 -25.26 -13.06
N ASP A 3 -17.20 -24.49 -12.02
CA ASP A 3 -16.37 -24.48 -10.82
C ASP A 3 -16.47 -25.83 -10.12
N ILE A 4 -15.32 -26.31 -9.66
CA ILE A 4 -15.11 -27.63 -9.04
C ILE A 4 -15.94 -27.84 -7.76
N ASN A 5 -16.50 -26.76 -7.19
CA ASN A 5 -17.40 -26.79 -6.04
C ASN A 5 -18.59 -25.84 -6.26
N LYS A 6 -19.80 -26.40 -6.42
CA LYS A 6 -21.04 -25.63 -6.62
C LYS A 6 -21.35 -24.64 -5.48
N ALA A 7 -20.79 -24.86 -4.29
CA ALA A 7 -20.97 -23.98 -3.13
C ALA A 7 -20.26 -22.61 -3.24
N TRP A 8 -19.33 -22.45 -4.19
CA TRP A 8 -18.55 -21.23 -4.37
C TRP A 8 -19.05 -20.34 -5.52
N VAL A 9 -19.97 -20.85 -6.34
CA VAL A 9 -20.51 -20.09 -7.47
C VAL A 9 -21.25 -18.86 -6.95
N GLY A 10 -20.85 -17.68 -7.44
CA GLY A 10 -21.42 -16.38 -7.05
C GLY A 10 -20.83 -15.77 -5.77
N LYS A 11 -19.85 -16.43 -5.14
CA LYS A 11 -19.13 -15.92 -3.95
C LYS A 11 -17.82 -15.25 -4.31
N THR A 12 -17.37 -14.36 -3.43
CA THR A 12 -16.08 -13.69 -3.51
C THR A 12 -14.96 -14.67 -3.15
N PRO A 13 -13.93 -14.83 -3.99
CA PRO A 13 -12.76 -15.63 -3.65
C PRO A 13 -12.03 -15.09 -2.42
N SER A 14 -11.45 -15.99 -1.65
CA SER A 14 -10.62 -15.64 -0.50
C SER A 14 -9.43 -14.78 -0.90
N GLN A 15 -9.03 -13.87 0.00
CA GLN A 15 -7.90 -12.94 -0.10
C GLN A 15 -7.98 -11.92 -1.25
N VAL A 16 -9.09 -11.89 -1.97
CA VAL A 16 -9.36 -10.87 -3.00
C VAL A 16 -10.12 -9.73 -2.34
N ALA A 17 -9.44 -8.60 -2.15
CA ALA A 17 -10.07 -7.38 -1.67
C ALA A 17 -11.00 -6.79 -2.73
N ASN A 18 -12.13 -6.23 -2.29
CA ASN A 18 -13.10 -5.60 -3.18
C ASN A 18 -12.56 -4.36 -3.91
N THR A 19 -11.70 -3.58 -3.24
CA THR A 19 -11.12 -2.35 -3.76
C THR A 19 -9.67 -2.23 -3.30
N VAL A 20 -8.77 -1.84 -4.20
CA VAL A 20 -7.39 -1.47 -3.86
C VAL A 20 -7.10 -0.12 -4.48
N SER A 21 -6.60 0.81 -3.66
CA SER A 21 -6.27 2.17 -4.10
C SER A 21 -4.92 2.58 -3.53
N SER A 22 -4.12 3.29 -4.33
CA SER A 22 -2.84 3.82 -3.88
C SER A 22 -2.53 5.15 -4.53
N ALA A 23 -1.88 6.03 -3.78
CA ALA A 23 -1.36 7.30 -4.27
C ALA A 23 0.05 7.53 -3.71
N TRP A 24 0.92 8.10 -4.54
CA TRP A 24 2.28 8.49 -4.14
C TRP A 24 2.61 9.86 -4.70
N ALA A 25 3.21 10.70 -3.87
CA ALA A 25 3.75 11.99 -4.26
C ALA A 25 5.22 12.05 -3.88
N HIS A 26 6.04 12.64 -4.75
CA HIS A 26 7.46 12.84 -4.52
C HIS A 26 7.86 14.23 -5.01
N TYR A 27 8.61 14.94 -4.19
CA TYR A 27 9.10 16.27 -4.51
C TYR A 27 10.59 16.38 -4.22
N ARG A 28 11.36 16.89 -5.18
CA ARG A 28 12.78 17.20 -5.05
C ARG A 28 12.97 18.70 -5.18
N PHE A 29 13.78 19.26 -4.29
CA PHE A 29 14.28 20.61 -4.38
C PHE A 29 15.48 20.63 -5.34
N PHE A 30 15.45 21.56 -6.28
CA PHE A 30 16.48 21.70 -7.32
C PHE A 30 17.30 22.99 -7.17
N ASP A 31 16.91 23.89 -6.26
CA ASP A 31 17.52 25.20 -6.09
C ASP A 31 17.62 25.58 -4.60
N GLY A 32 18.51 26.53 -4.32
CA GLY A 32 18.67 27.12 -2.99
C GLY A 32 19.34 26.18 -1.97
N PRO A 33 19.20 26.46 -0.66
CA PRO A 33 19.91 25.73 0.38
C PRO A 33 19.50 24.26 0.52
N LEU A 34 18.42 23.84 -0.14
CA LEU A 34 17.91 22.48 -0.12
C LEU A 34 18.13 21.74 -1.45
N ASP A 35 18.90 22.27 -2.41
CA ASP A 35 19.19 21.53 -3.64
C ASP A 35 19.72 20.12 -3.32
N GLY A 36 19.09 19.13 -3.96
CA GLY A 36 19.37 17.72 -3.76
C GLY A 36 18.48 17.05 -2.71
N PHE A 37 17.79 17.80 -1.85
CA PHE A 37 16.83 17.26 -0.88
C PHE A 37 15.54 16.82 -1.58
N ALA A 38 14.98 15.70 -1.14
CA ALA A 38 13.70 15.23 -1.63
C ALA A 38 12.90 14.51 -0.56
N VAL A 39 11.58 14.68 -0.63
CA VAL A 39 10.60 14.04 0.23
C VAL A 39 9.60 13.28 -0.61
N GLY A 40 9.14 12.15 -0.09
CA GLY A 40 8.09 11.35 -0.71
C GLY A 40 7.10 10.87 0.34
N LEU A 41 5.84 10.79 -0.06
CA LEU A 41 4.73 10.39 0.79
C LEU A 41 3.79 9.50 -0.01
N GLY A 42 3.34 8.42 0.63
CA GLY A 42 2.50 7.40 0.05
C GLY A 42 1.33 7.04 0.93
N ALA A 43 0.23 6.67 0.28
CA ALA A 43 -0.97 6.14 0.88
C ALA A 43 -1.40 4.89 0.13
N ARG A 44 -1.76 3.84 0.87
CA ARG A 44 -2.26 2.57 0.32
C ARG A 44 -3.51 2.17 1.09
N TYR A 45 -4.59 1.86 0.37
CA TYR A 45 -5.83 1.34 0.91
C TYR A 45 -6.11 -0.03 0.31
N THR A 46 -6.35 -1.01 1.19
CA THR A 46 -6.88 -2.32 0.83
C THR A 46 -8.24 -2.46 1.48
N GLY A 47 -9.25 -2.68 0.65
CA GLY A 47 -10.63 -2.91 1.07
C GLY A 47 -10.82 -4.24 1.80
N GLU A 48 -12.06 -4.51 2.17
CA GLU A 48 -12.40 -5.76 2.85
C GLU A 48 -12.21 -6.96 1.92
N SER A 49 -11.81 -8.09 2.49
CA SER A 49 -11.71 -9.37 1.78
C SER A 49 -12.25 -10.50 2.65
N TYR A 50 -12.21 -11.73 2.14
CA TYR A 50 -12.60 -12.92 2.90
C TYR A 50 -11.41 -13.85 3.12
N GLY A 51 -11.28 -14.44 4.29
CA GLY A 51 -10.28 -15.47 4.61
C GLY A 51 -10.71 -16.89 4.18
N ASP A 52 -11.90 -17.03 3.58
CA ASP A 52 -12.41 -18.26 2.98
C ASP A 52 -13.24 -17.96 1.72
N ASN A 53 -13.51 -18.98 0.90
CA ASN A 53 -14.35 -18.88 -0.31
C ASN A 53 -15.86 -19.01 -0.01
N GLU A 54 -16.24 -19.15 1.26
CA GLU A 54 -17.64 -19.30 1.68
C GLU A 54 -18.24 -18.00 2.22
N GLU A 55 -17.45 -16.92 2.24
CA GLU A 55 -17.76 -15.59 2.76
C GLU A 55 -18.05 -15.54 4.27
N ARG A 56 -17.45 -16.46 5.06
CA ARG A 56 -17.69 -16.55 6.52
C ARG A 56 -16.69 -15.75 7.34
N LEU A 57 -15.42 -15.74 6.94
CA LEU A 57 -14.34 -15.06 7.63
C LEU A 57 -14.03 -13.73 6.95
N LYS A 58 -14.58 -12.62 7.45
CA LYS A 58 -14.33 -11.29 6.88
C LYS A 58 -13.01 -10.71 7.39
N VAL A 59 -12.15 -10.26 6.48
CA VAL A 59 -10.91 -9.53 6.78
C VAL A 59 -11.17 -8.04 6.63
N PRO A 60 -10.98 -7.22 7.68
CA PRO A 60 -11.29 -5.80 7.64
C PRO A 60 -10.34 -5.03 6.72
N SER A 61 -10.85 -3.97 6.10
CA SER A 61 -10.03 -3.05 5.29
C SER A 61 -8.95 -2.37 6.12
N TYR A 62 -7.83 -2.01 5.50
CA TYR A 62 -6.75 -1.29 6.14
C TYR A 62 -6.17 -0.19 5.24
N PHE A 63 -5.63 0.84 5.90
CA PHE A 63 -4.97 1.97 5.28
C PHE A 63 -3.55 2.10 5.84
N LEU A 64 -2.57 2.22 4.96
CA LEU A 64 -1.15 2.33 5.30
C LEU A 64 -0.59 3.62 4.70
N MET A 65 0.25 4.29 5.48
CA MET A 65 1.03 5.44 5.02
C MET A 65 2.51 5.10 5.02
N ASP A 66 3.21 5.62 4.03
CA ASP A 66 4.62 5.39 3.80
C ASP A 66 5.30 6.74 3.51
N ALA A 67 6.57 6.89 3.87
CA ALA A 67 7.31 8.12 3.64
C ALA A 67 8.77 7.85 3.31
N THR A 68 9.37 8.75 2.53
CA THR A 68 10.79 8.73 2.19
C THR A 68 11.39 10.11 2.33
N VAL A 69 12.63 10.16 2.80
CA VAL A 69 13.47 11.36 2.76
C VAL A 69 14.78 11.00 2.11
N SER A 70 15.27 11.82 1.20
CA SER A 70 16.55 11.59 0.54
C SER A 70 17.32 12.88 0.28
N TYR A 71 18.62 12.75 0.10
CA TYR A 71 19.52 13.84 -0.26
C TYR A 71 20.52 13.38 -1.31
N ARG A 72 20.73 14.19 -2.35
CA ARG A 72 21.68 13.93 -3.42
C ARG A 72 22.94 14.78 -3.24
N ILE A 73 24.11 14.14 -3.32
CA ILE A 73 25.43 14.77 -3.22
C ILE A 73 26.23 14.35 -4.46
N GLY A 74 26.32 15.24 -5.45
CA GLY A 74 26.89 14.93 -6.76
C GLY A 74 26.17 13.73 -7.40
N ASP A 75 26.89 12.64 -7.58
CA ASP A 75 26.37 11.39 -8.17
C ASP A 75 25.76 10.41 -7.15
N TYR A 76 25.89 10.69 -5.86
CA TYR A 76 25.39 9.81 -4.79
C TYR A 76 24.01 10.25 -4.30
N LYS A 77 23.16 9.29 -3.91
CA LYS A 77 21.88 9.54 -3.24
C LYS A 77 21.81 8.73 -1.94
N LEU A 78 21.59 9.41 -0.83
CA LEU A 78 21.29 8.82 0.46
C LEU A 78 19.78 8.89 0.69
N GLN A 79 19.15 7.79 1.11
CA GLN A 79 17.70 7.75 1.30
C GLN A 79 17.32 6.91 2.51
N VAL A 80 16.38 7.44 3.29
CA VAL A 80 15.70 6.73 4.37
C VAL A 80 14.24 6.55 3.96
N ALA A 81 13.70 5.36 4.22
CA ALA A 81 12.31 5.03 3.96
C ALA A 81 11.69 4.43 5.22
N ALA A 82 10.49 4.93 5.57
CA ALA A 82 9.67 4.37 6.62
C ALA A 82 8.36 3.89 6.00
N LYS A 83 8.03 2.62 6.23
CA LYS A 83 6.78 2.01 5.75
C LYS A 83 5.86 1.78 6.93
N ASN A 84 4.54 1.88 6.70
CA ASN A 84 3.54 1.79 7.76
C ASN A 84 3.86 2.76 8.92
N ILE A 85 4.03 4.04 8.61
CA ILE A 85 4.50 5.05 9.57
C ILE A 85 3.53 5.27 10.75
N ALA A 86 2.27 4.85 10.59
CA ALA A 86 1.26 4.88 11.64
C ALA A 86 1.25 3.61 12.51
N ASP A 87 2.20 2.69 12.30
CA ASP A 87 2.33 1.41 13.01
C ASP A 87 1.00 0.61 13.05
N LYS A 88 0.28 0.60 11.94
CA LYS A 88 -1.00 -0.09 11.83
C LYS A 88 -0.77 -1.60 11.91
N LYS A 89 -1.42 -2.25 12.87
CA LYS A 89 -1.60 -3.71 12.90
C LYS A 89 -2.81 -4.09 12.06
N TYR A 90 -2.61 -5.01 11.13
CA TYR A 90 -3.64 -5.59 10.26
C TYR A 90 -3.38 -7.09 10.13
N ILE A 91 -4.37 -7.83 9.64
CA ILE A 91 -4.39 -9.30 9.54
C ILE A 91 -4.16 -9.70 8.08
#